data_AF-A0A1A8NY41-F1
#
_entry.id   AF-A0A1A8NY41-F1
#
_cell.length_a   1.000
_cell.length_b   1.000
_cell.length_c   1.000
_cell.angle_alpha   90.00
_cell.angle_beta   90.00
_cell.angle_gamma   90.00
#
_symmetry.space_group_name_H-M   'P 1'
#
loop_
_entity.id
_entity.type
_entity.pdbx_description
1 polymer ?
#
loop_
_entity_poly.entity_id
_entity_poly.type
_entity_poly.pdbx_seq_one_letter_code
_entity_poly.pdbx_strand_id
1 'polypeptide(L)'
;MAEEGNKLTLRRLEAPVHKFIKVALPTDLERLQKHHSNILKYQQNQQWDRLHQEHINASRTVQQLRANIREMEKLCGRVRPEDAEALEALVKPVRTRAS
;
A
#
# COMPACT_ATOMS: atom_id res chain seq x y z
N MET A 1 -24.63 -2.48 -20.26
CA MET A 1 -24.77 -1.17 -19.58
C MET A 1 -25.07 -1.37 -18.09
N ALA A 2 -24.15 -1.95 -17.31
CA ALA A 2 -24.35 -2.25 -15.88
C ALA A 2 -23.26 -1.66 -14.95
N GLU A 3 -22.23 -1.02 -15.50
CA GLU A 3 -21.07 -0.52 -14.74
C GLU A 3 -21.33 0.85 -14.06
N GLU A 4 -22.34 1.62 -14.51
CA GLU A 4 -22.63 2.95 -13.94
C GLU A 4 -23.29 2.90 -12.56
N GLY A 5 -24.01 1.81 -12.24
CA GLY A 5 -24.73 1.66 -10.97
C GLY A 5 -23.86 1.49 -9.73
N ASN A 6 -22.55 1.24 -9.89
CA ASN A 6 -21.63 0.98 -8.77
C ASN A 6 -20.61 2.11 -8.54
N LYS A 7 -20.80 3.24 -9.24
CA LYS A 7 -19.94 4.42 -9.13
C LYS A 7 -20.26 5.23 -7.87
N LEU A 8 -19.23 5.58 -7.11
CA LEU A 8 -19.27 6.25 -5.82
C LEU A 8 -18.73 7.68 -5.96
N THR A 9 -19.32 8.60 -5.20
CA THR A 9 -18.78 9.95 -5.05
C THR A 9 -17.48 9.92 -4.24
N LEU A 10 -16.63 10.92 -4.43
CA LEU A 10 -15.40 11.08 -3.66
C LEU A 10 -15.65 11.03 -2.15
N ARG A 11 -16.70 11.71 -1.67
CA ARG A 11 -17.08 11.73 -0.25
C ARG A 11 -17.30 10.33 0.35
N ARG A 12 -17.81 9.36 -0.43
CA ARG A 12 -17.98 7.97 0.04
C ARG A 12 -16.68 7.17 0.00
N LEU A 13 -15.74 7.55 -0.85
CA LEU A 13 -14.44 6.92 -1.01
C LEU A 13 -13.38 7.49 -0.07
N GLU A 14 -13.57 8.72 0.41
CA GLU A 14 -12.56 9.46 1.15
C GLU A 14 -12.08 8.72 2.41
N ALA A 15 -12.98 8.28 3.28
CA ALA A 15 -12.61 7.52 4.48
C ALA A 15 -11.86 6.20 4.18
N PRO A 16 -12.37 5.30 3.32
CA PRO A 16 -11.65 4.07 3.01
C PRO A 16 -10.35 4.30 2.22
N VAL A 17 -10.27 5.30 1.33
CA VAL A 17 -9.02 5.68 0.66
C VAL A 17 -8.01 6.24 1.67
N HIS A 18 -8.46 7.09 2.61
CA HIS A 18 -7.65 7.63 3.70
C HIS A 18 -7.01 6.53 4.56
N LYS A 19 -7.72 5.44 4.83
CA LYS A 19 -7.15 4.28 5.53
C LYS A 19 -5.90 3.73 4.82
N PHE A 20 -5.91 3.66 3.48
CA PHE A 20 -4.75 3.19 2.74
C PHE A 20 -3.62 4.22 2.72
N ILE A 21 -3.92 5.47 2.35
CA ILE A 21 -2.89 6.49 2.13
C ILE A 21 -2.27 7.02 3.44
N LYS A 22 -3.03 7.05 4.55
CA LYS A 22 -2.56 7.61 5.82
C LYS A 22 -2.03 6.55 6.78
N VAL A 23 -2.45 5.29 6.63
CA VAL A 23 -2.16 4.24 7.61
C VAL A 23 -1.50 3.03 6.96
N ALA A 24 -2.23 2.30 6.12
CA ALA A 24 -1.78 0.98 5.67
C ALA A 24 -0.48 1.03 4.86
N LEU A 25 -0.44 1.86 3.80
CA LEU A 25 0.72 1.94 2.90
C LEU A 25 1.95 2.55 3.61
N PRO A 26 1.85 3.67 4.36
CA PRO A 26 2.98 4.17 5.14
C PRO A 26 3.54 3.14 6.13
N THR A 27 2.68 2.44 6.87
CA THR A 27 3.10 1.45 7.87
C THR A 27 3.86 0.29 7.22
N ASP A 28 3.37 -0.21 6.09
CA ASP A 28 4.02 -1.30 5.36
C ASP A 28 5.38 -0.86 4.80
N LEU A 29 5.49 0.36 4.27
CA LEU A 29 6.76 0.91 3.76
C LEU A 29 7.80 1.11 4.87
N GLU A 30 7.41 1.69 6.01
CA GLU A 30 8.29 1.83 7.18
C GLU A 30 8.77 0.47 7.69
N ARG A 31 7.88 -0.53 7.69
CA ARG A 31 8.21 -1.90 8.08
C ARG A 31 9.20 -2.54 7.09
N LEU A 32 9.05 -2.32 5.79
CA LEU A 32 10.01 -2.79 4.78
C LEU A 32 11.38 -2.14 4.95
N GLN A 33 11.44 -0.84 5.23
CA GLN A 33 12.69 -0.15 5.51
C GLN A 33 13.39 -0.76 6.74
N LYS A 34 12.63 -1.06 7.80
CA LYS A 34 13.15 -1.75 8.98
C LYS A 34 13.67 -3.15 8.66
N HIS A 35 12.93 -3.94 7.87
CA HIS A 35 13.38 -5.26 7.43
C HIS A 35 14.68 -5.17 6.63
N HIS A 36 14.82 -4.19 5.74
CA HIS A 36 16.04 -3.97 4.98
C HIS A 36 17.24 -3.71 5.90
N SER A 37 17.11 -2.81 6.89
CA SER A 37 18.18 -2.57 7.87
C SER A 37 18.54 -3.81 8.68
N ASN A 38 17.54 -4.61 9.08
CA ASN A 38 17.77 -5.84 9.83
C ASN A 38 18.46 -6.92 8.99
N ILE A 39 18.07 -7.08 7.72
CA ILE A 39 18.72 -8.01 6.79
C ILE A 39 20.21 -7.69 6.68
N LEU A 40 20.57 -6.42 6.44
CA LEU A 40 21.97 -5.99 6.37
C LEU A 40 22.71 -6.28 7.68
N LYS A 41 22.10 -5.95 8.83
CA LYS A 41 22.66 -6.21 10.15
C LYS A 41 22.90 -7.70 10.42
N TYR A 42 21.93 -8.57 10.11
CA TYR A 42 22.04 -10.00 10.37
C TYR A 42 23.02 -10.68 9.43
N GLN A 43 23.10 -10.22 8.18
CA GLN A 43 24.09 -10.67 7.21
C GLN A 43 25.52 -10.32 7.66
N GLN A 44 25.77 -9.08 8.07
CA GLN A 44 27.08 -8.64 8.57
C GLN A 44 27.54 -9.42 9.81
N ASN A 45 26.61 -9.77 10.69
CA ASN A 45 26.90 -10.49 11.93
C ASN A 45 26.78 -12.02 11.80
N GLN A 46 26.60 -12.54 10.58
CA GLN A 46 26.44 -13.98 10.30
C GLN A 46 25.34 -14.66 11.13
N GLN A 47 24.27 -13.93 11.45
CA GLN A 47 23.11 -14.44 12.21
C GLN A 47 22.10 -15.11 11.26
N TRP A 48 22.47 -16.28 10.72
CA TRP A 48 21.75 -16.93 9.62
C TRP A 48 20.29 -17.25 9.90
N ASP A 49 19.97 -17.76 11.10
CA ASP A 49 18.58 -18.07 11.47
C ASP A 49 17.71 -16.81 11.50
N ARG A 50 18.26 -15.72 12.04
CA ARG A 50 17.58 -14.41 12.09
C ARG A 50 17.45 -13.81 10.70
N LEU A 51 18.49 -13.92 9.87
CA LEU A 51 18.46 -13.45 8.48
C LEU A 51 17.37 -14.19 7.69
N HIS A 52 17.29 -15.50 7.81
CA HIS A 52 16.26 -16.30 7.15
C HIS A 52 14.86 -15.88 7.60
N GLN A 53 14.63 -15.76 8.92
CA GLN A 53 13.35 -15.31 9.45
C GLN A 53 12.99 -13.89 9.00
N GLU A 54 13.98 -13.00 8.93
CA GLU A 54 13.78 -11.62 8.48
C GLU A 54 13.40 -11.55 7.02
N HIS A 55 13.99 -12.39 6.15
CA HIS A 55 13.57 -12.50 4.75
C HIS A 55 12.11 -12.95 4.61
N ILE A 56 11.68 -13.95 5.39
CA ILE A 56 10.27 -14.39 5.40
C ILE A 56 9.34 -13.23 5.82
N ASN A 57 9.72 -12.50 6.87
CA ASN A 57 8.94 -11.36 7.36
C ASN A 57 8.87 -10.23 6.33
N ALA A 58 9.98 -9.93 5.66
CA ALA A 58 10.04 -8.95 4.58
C ALA A 58 9.13 -9.36 3.42
N SER A 59 9.21 -10.63 2.97
CA SER A 59 8.36 -11.16 1.91
C SER A 59 6.87 -11.05 2.25
N ARG A 60 6.48 -11.35 3.49
CA ARG A 60 5.10 -11.19 3.96
C ARG A 60 4.64 -9.72 3.90
N THR A 61 5.51 -8.80 4.32
CA THR A 61 5.21 -7.36 4.26
C THR A 61 5.05 -6.87 2.80
N VAL A 62 5.88 -7.35 1.88
CA VAL A 62 5.72 -7.06 0.43
C VAL A 62 4.38 -7.58 -0.10
N GLN A 63 3.98 -8.79 0.29
CA GLN A 63 2.68 -9.35 -0.11
C GLN A 63 1.52 -8.51 0.42
N GLN A 64 1.59 -8.07 1.68
CA GLN A 64 0.58 -7.21 2.29
C GLN A 64 0.49 -5.84 1.60
N LEU A 65 1.63 -5.22 1.32
CA LEU A 65 1.69 -3.94 0.60
C LEU A 65 1.04 -4.06 -0.79
N ARG A 66 1.37 -5.11 -1.54
CA ARG A 66 0.78 -5.37 -2.87
C ARG A 66 -0.72 -5.62 -2.79
N ALA A 67 -1.20 -6.32 -1.77
CA ALA A 67 -2.63 -6.54 -1.55
C ALA A 67 -3.36 -5.23 -1.25
N ASN A 68 -2.79 -4.41 -0.35
CA ASN A 68 -3.33 -3.09 0.02
C ASN A 68 -3.40 -2.15 -1.19
N ILE A 69 -2.36 -2.12 -2.04
CA ILE A 69 -2.37 -1.33 -3.28
C ILE A 69 -3.48 -1.78 -4.22
N ARG A 70 -3.61 -3.09 -4.47
CA ARG A 70 -4.66 -3.63 -5.36
C ARG A 70 -6.07 -3.34 -4.85
N GLU A 71 -6.28 -3.46 -3.55
CA GLU A 71 -7.58 -3.15 -2.92
C GLU A 71 -7.90 -1.66 -3.06
N MET A 72 -6.92 -0.79 -2.81
CA MET A 72 -7.06 0.65 -3.01
C MET A 72 -7.36 0.99 -4.48
N GLU A 73 -6.63 0.43 -5.44
CA GLU A 73 -6.86 0.65 -6.88
C GLU A 73 -8.26 0.20 -7.30
N LYS A 74 -8.72 -0.96 -6.83
CA LYS A 74 -10.08 -1.44 -7.08
C LYS A 74 -11.14 -0.50 -6.51
N LEU A 75 -10.90 0.03 -5.31
CA LEU A 75 -11.78 1.02 -4.68
C LEU A 75 -11.80 2.33 -5.47
N CYS A 76 -10.64 2.82 -5.91
CA CYS A 76 -10.51 4.02 -6.72
C CYS A 76 -11.19 3.87 -8.10
N GLY A 77 -11.17 2.69 -8.70
CA GLY A 77 -11.87 2.41 -9.97
C GLY A 77 -13.39 2.58 -9.90
N ARG A 78 -13.97 2.65 -8.69
CA ARG A 78 -15.39 2.92 -8.47
C ARG A 78 -15.72 4.41 -8.39
N VAL A 79 -14.76 5.33 -8.51
CA VAL A 79 -15.05 6.76 -8.50
C VAL A 79 -15.87 7.19 -9.72
N ARG A 80 -16.78 8.14 -9.52
CA ARG A 80 -17.47 8.83 -10.62
C ARG A 80 -16.45 9.57 -11.50
N PRO A 81 -16.69 9.66 -12.82
CA PRO A 81 -15.80 10.39 -13.72
C PRO A 81 -15.56 11.84 -13.27
N GLU A 82 -16.60 12.53 -12.76
CA GLU A 82 -16.47 13.91 -12.28
C GLU A 82 -15.47 14.08 -11.13
N ASP A 83 -15.31 13.04 -10.31
CA ASP A 83 -14.48 13.04 -9.09
C ASP A 83 -13.08 12.44 -9.32
N ALA A 84 -12.79 11.94 -10.54
CA ALA A 84 -11.60 11.16 -10.83
C ALA A 84 -10.29 11.96 -10.65
N GLU A 85 -10.25 13.22 -11.11
CA GLU A 85 -9.07 14.07 -11.00
C GLU A 85 -8.74 14.42 -9.54
N ALA A 86 -9.77 14.73 -8.75
CA ALA A 86 -9.63 15.00 -7.32
C ALA A 86 -9.15 13.77 -6.55
N LEU A 87 -9.63 12.57 -6.92
CA LEU A 87 -9.15 11.33 -6.33
C LEU A 87 -7.69 11.03 -6.69
N GLU A 88 -7.28 11.25 -7.94
CA GLU A 88 -5.87 11.04 -8.33
C GLU A 88 -4.94 11.98 -7.56
N ALA A 89 -5.32 13.25 -7.38
CA ALA A 89 -4.56 14.19 -6.56
C ALA A 89 -4.36 13.71 -5.11
N LEU A 90 -5.37 13.04 -4.54
CA LEU A 90 -5.33 12.48 -3.19
C LEU A 90 -4.39 11.27 -3.08
N VAL A 91 -4.35 10.42 -4.10
CA VAL A 91 -3.65 9.11 -4.07
C VAL A 91 -2.21 9.20 -4.59
N LYS A 92 -1.93 10.13 -5.49
CA LYS A 92 -0.62 10.33 -6.15
C LYS A 92 0.58 10.37 -5.18
N PRO A 93 0.55 11.12 -4.06
CA PRO A 93 1.70 11.20 -3.16
C PRO A 93 2.15 9.85 -2.58
N VAL A 94 1.20 8.93 -2.37
CA VAL A 94 1.50 7.61 -1.81
C VAL A 94 1.92 6.62 -2.89
N ARG A 95 1.34 6.70 -4.10
CA ARG A 95 1.81 5.89 -5.24
C ARG A 95 3.27 6.17 -5.57
N THR A 96 3.69 7.44 -5.59
CA THR A 96 5.09 7.80 -5.85
C THR A 96 6.06 7.23 -4.81
N ARG A 97 5.62 7.00 -3.57
CA ARG A 97 6.47 6.40 -2.52
C ARG A 97 6.50 4.87 -2.56
N ALA A 98 5.52 4.24 -3.20
CA ALA A 98 5.37 2.80 -3.26
C ALA A 98 5.87 2.17 -4.58
N SER A 99 6.10 2.98 -5.62
CA SER A 99 6.77 2.62 -6.89
C SER A 99 8.29 2.63 -6.74
#